data_AF-A0A8S3AB58-F1
#
_entry.id   AF-A0A8S3AB58-F1
#
_cell.length_a   1.000
_cell.length_b   1.000
_cell.length_c   1.000
_cell.angle_alpha   90.00
_cell.angle_beta   90.00
_cell.angle_gamma   90.00
#
_symmetry.space_group_name_H-M   'P 1'
#
loop_
_entity.id
_entity.type
_entity.pdbx_description
1 polymer ?
#
loop_
_entity_poly.entity_id
_entity_poly.type
_entity_poly.pdbx_seq_one_letter_code
_entity_poly.pdbx_strand_id
1 'polypeptide(L)'
;MIIIGLCCLCTFLTAISLAAIATNGIVPAGGSYFLISRSLGPAVGGAVGFLFYIGNALAGGLYVLGASEILLKYTCPNKCHLFGPPIENQQSAFNHYRIYGTILLLILGIVVFLGIKIVSRIAPFTLLVVFLSLISILIGIIKSAVAPTYLPICIIEKNNIKHLIKSSILKNNVLRYCHPNATCNGELCPLHQALCLNNMSRNINCNDMNNVYLINGIPGLKDSQFSNNLKATYMNEGEIDNGIIGDSTLEVVIGIFFPSVTGIMAGSNRSGDLKDPSQSIPRGTILAVITTSLIYILIAFLMACSTQGVLLRDRDGLSINQQLVEAAVAWPSPYVIITGALCACFGAGLQCLIGAPRLLQSVAKDDIMPILKPFQSTFRDEPFKALLFTLALSEISVLIANFDVVTTMISEFFLMCYLSVNFVCILQTLLHEPSWRPRFRFYHWSLSLLGVIVCIAIMLISSWYIALISLVVGAIVYIYIWYTGANKEWGEGLKGLPMSVAHVALSHLDDRPTHTKNFRPQILAFIKCIYNENQHRWMIQHEKILDLLSQLKAGKGLVIVATVIQ
;
A
#
# COMPACT_ATOMS: atom_id res chain seq x y z
N MET A 1 11.24 -8.93 11.85
CA MET A 1 12.02 -7.69 12.02
C MET A 1 12.54 -7.13 10.71
N ILE A 2 13.32 -7.89 9.92
CA ILE A 2 13.88 -7.39 8.64
C ILE A 2 12.79 -6.90 7.69
N ILE A 3 11.68 -7.65 7.55
CA ILE A 3 10.52 -7.26 6.74
C ILE A 3 9.97 -5.90 7.18
N ILE A 4 9.70 -5.71 8.47
CA ILE A 4 9.21 -4.46 9.04
C ILE A 4 10.19 -3.32 8.72
N GLY A 5 11.49 -3.52 9.01
CA GLY A 5 12.52 -2.52 8.75
C GLY A 5 12.62 -2.12 7.28
N LEU A 6 12.51 -3.09 6.36
CA LEU A 6 12.57 -2.86 4.92
C LEU A 6 11.32 -2.12 4.39
N CYS A 7 10.12 -2.50 4.83
CA CYS A 7 8.88 -1.80 4.48
C CYS A 7 8.85 -0.38 5.07
N CYS A 8 9.25 -0.19 6.33
CA CYS A 8 9.37 1.12 6.96
C CYS A 8 10.44 2.00 6.31
N LEU A 9 11.57 1.42 5.89
CA LEU A 9 12.61 2.15 5.16
C LEU A 9 12.06 2.66 3.81
N CYS A 10 11.33 1.81 3.09
CA CYS A 10 10.67 2.18 1.84
C CYS A 10 9.79 3.43 2.01
N THR A 11 8.95 3.45 3.04
CA THR A 11 8.00 4.55 3.28
C THR A 11 8.65 5.78 3.90
N PHE A 12 9.74 5.61 4.65
CA PHE A 12 10.55 6.71 5.16
C PHE A 12 11.26 7.48 4.03
N LEU A 13 11.85 6.76 3.07
CA LEU A 13 12.52 7.38 1.92
C LEU A 13 11.51 8.14 1.05
N THR A 14 10.33 7.55 0.80
CA THR A 14 9.27 8.22 0.04
C THR A 14 8.69 9.41 0.79
N ALA A 15 8.65 9.39 2.13
CA ALA A 15 8.28 10.55 2.94
C ALA A 15 9.27 11.70 2.79
N ILE A 16 10.58 11.42 2.64
CA ILE A 16 11.60 12.46 2.35
C ILE A 16 11.37 13.05 0.95
N SER A 17 11.10 12.22 -0.05
CA SER A 17 10.77 12.70 -1.41
C SER A 17 9.47 13.53 -1.40
N LEU A 18 8.44 13.10 -0.68
CA LEU A 18 7.21 13.87 -0.50
C LEU A 18 7.45 15.20 0.21
N ALA A 19 8.34 15.24 1.21
CA ALA A 19 8.74 16.47 1.89
C ALA A 19 9.46 17.44 0.95
N ALA A 20 10.30 16.93 0.03
CA ALA A 20 10.92 17.75 -1.00
C ALA A 20 9.86 18.38 -1.93
N ILE A 21 8.88 17.59 -2.38
CA ILE A 21 7.77 18.07 -3.19
C ILE A 21 6.95 19.13 -2.43
N ALA A 22 6.59 18.88 -1.17
CA ALA A 22 5.81 19.80 -0.36
C ALA A 22 6.52 21.14 -0.05
N THR A 23 7.85 21.20 -0.20
CA THR A 23 8.64 22.42 -0.04
C THR A 23 9.01 23.07 -1.38
N ASN A 24 8.59 22.47 -2.49
CA ASN A 24 8.81 23.02 -3.83
C ASN A 24 7.66 23.98 -4.19
N GLY A 25 7.90 25.27 -4.05
CA GLY A 25 6.92 26.31 -4.38
C GLY A 25 5.79 26.46 -3.36
N ILE A 26 4.65 27.00 -3.82
CA ILE A 26 3.46 27.24 -3.00
C ILE A 26 2.61 25.99 -3.04
N VAL A 27 2.28 25.44 -1.87
CA VAL A 27 1.42 24.25 -1.77
C VAL A 27 -0.03 24.65 -2.04
N PRO A 28 -0.66 24.16 -3.12
CA PRO A 28 -2.04 24.49 -3.42
C PRO A 28 -3.02 23.79 -2.46
N ALA A 29 -4.18 24.43 -2.27
CA ALA A 29 -5.34 23.79 -1.65
C ALA A 29 -5.91 22.75 -2.63
N GLY A 30 -5.88 21.46 -2.25
CA GLY A 30 -6.36 20.39 -3.13
C GLY A 30 -5.95 18.97 -2.76
N GLY A 31 -5.06 18.79 -1.77
CA GLY A 31 -4.66 17.47 -1.31
C GLY A 31 -3.37 16.94 -1.96
N SER A 32 -3.11 15.63 -1.77
CA SER A 32 -1.93 14.92 -2.29
C SER A 32 -1.76 15.03 -3.80
N TYR A 33 -2.85 14.83 -4.56
CA TYR A 33 -2.83 14.90 -6.02
C TYR A 33 -2.38 16.27 -6.53
N PHE A 34 -2.98 17.37 -6.05
CA PHE A 34 -2.61 18.72 -6.48
C PHE A 34 -1.18 19.10 -6.11
N LEU A 35 -0.71 18.65 -4.94
CA LEU A 35 0.67 18.84 -4.50
C LEU A 35 1.65 18.17 -5.48
N ILE A 36 1.33 16.96 -5.94
CA ILE A 36 2.14 16.20 -6.89
C ILE A 36 2.01 16.78 -8.30
N SER A 37 0.81 17.02 -8.81
CA SER A 37 0.59 17.44 -10.21
C SER A 37 1.16 18.82 -10.52
N ARG A 38 1.16 19.74 -9.55
CA ARG A 38 1.72 21.08 -9.74
C ARG A 38 3.24 21.14 -9.61
N SER A 39 3.83 20.19 -8.89
CA SER A 39 5.29 20.09 -8.74
C SER A 39 5.95 19.23 -9.82
N LEU A 40 5.24 18.18 -10.26
CA LEU A 40 5.77 17.16 -11.18
C LEU A 40 5.27 17.31 -12.62
N GLY A 41 4.29 18.19 -12.85
CA GLY A 41 3.61 18.35 -14.13
C GLY A 41 2.36 17.48 -14.24
N PRO A 42 1.44 17.84 -15.16
CA PRO A 42 0.12 17.21 -15.28
C PRO A 42 0.20 15.73 -15.67
N ALA A 43 1.18 15.36 -16.51
CA ALA A 43 1.26 13.98 -16.99
C ALA A 43 1.61 12.98 -15.89
N VAL A 44 2.67 13.28 -15.15
CA VAL A 44 3.11 12.48 -13.99
C VAL A 44 2.06 12.55 -12.88
N GLY A 45 1.58 13.75 -12.55
CA GLY A 45 0.58 13.94 -11.50
C GLY A 45 -0.71 13.17 -11.76
N GLY A 46 -1.21 13.20 -13.00
CA GLY A 46 -2.40 12.46 -13.43
C GLY A 46 -2.23 10.95 -13.29
N ALA A 47 -1.11 10.40 -13.75
CA ALA A 47 -0.84 8.96 -13.68
C ALA A 47 -0.69 8.48 -12.23
N VAL A 48 0.11 9.19 -11.42
CA VAL A 48 0.29 8.86 -9.99
C VAL A 48 -1.03 9.04 -9.23
N GLY A 49 -1.79 10.09 -9.51
CA GLY A 49 -3.10 10.33 -8.92
C GLY A 49 -4.09 9.21 -9.25
N PHE A 50 -4.14 8.74 -10.49
CA PHE A 50 -5.03 7.66 -10.90
C PHE A 50 -4.64 6.30 -10.29
N LEU A 51 -3.35 5.98 -10.21
CA LEU A 51 -2.88 4.76 -9.52
C LEU A 51 -3.19 4.82 -8.02
N PHE A 52 -2.98 5.98 -7.40
CA PHE A 52 -3.28 6.20 -5.99
C PHE A 52 -4.80 6.14 -5.70
N TYR A 53 -5.63 6.55 -6.66
CA TYR A 53 -7.08 6.37 -6.62
C TYR A 53 -7.45 4.88 -6.56
N ILE A 54 -6.93 4.07 -7.49
CA ILE A 54 -7.21 2.63 -7.54
C ILE A 54 -6.78 1.96 -6.24
N GLY A 55 -5.56 2.25 -5.76
CA GLY A 55 -5.05 1.71 -4.49
C GLY A 55 -5.96 2.04 -3.30
N ASN A 56 -6.42 3.30 -3.17
CA ASN A 56 -7.32 3.69 -2.09
C ASN A 56 -8.73 3.09 -2.23
N ALA A 57 -9.26 2.96 -3.44
CA ALA A 57 -10.58 2.34 -3.66
C ALA A 57 -10.54 0.86 -3.26
N LEU A 58 -9.52 0.12 -3.69
CA LEU A 58 -9.34 -1.29 -3.33
C LEU A 58 -9.08 -1.47 -1.82
N ALA A 59 -8.30 -0.56 -1.21
CA ALA A 59 -8.07 -0.54 0.23
C ALA A 59 -9.35 -0.34 1.05
N GLY A 60 -10.30 0.47 0.54
CA GLY A 60 -11.64 0.59 1.14
C GLY A 60 -12.32 -0.77 1.31
N GLY A 61 -12.26 -1.62 0.29
CA GLY A 61 -12.81 -2.98 0.35
C GLY A 61 -12.02 -3.93 1.27
N LEU A 62 -10.69 -3.79 1.33
CA LEU A 62 -9.84 -4.55 2.27
C LEU A 62 -10.23 -4.29 3.73
N TYR A 63 -10.42 -3.02 4.11
CA TYR A 63 -10.80 -2.67 5.48
C TYR A 63 -12.20 -3.18 5.84
N VAL A 64 -13.14 -3.17 4.87
CA VAL A 64 -14.46 -3.78 5.03
C VAL A 64 -14.37 -5.28 5.24
N LEU A 65 -13.52 -5.97 4.48
CA LEU A 65 -13.28 -7.40 4.59
C LEU A 65 -12.62 -7.76 5.93
N GLY A 66 -11.65 -6.96 6.41
CA GLY A 66 -11.09 -7.11 7.74
C GLY A 66 -12.13 -6.91 8.85
N ALA A 67 -13.03 -5.94 8.70
CA ALA A 67 -14.13 -5.74 9.66
C ALA A 67 -15.11 -6.93 9.68
N SER A 68 -15.47 -7.47 8.52
CA SER A 68 -16.38 -8.63 8.43
C SER A 68 -15.73 -9.89 8.98
N GLU A 69 -14.42 -10.09 8.77
CA GLU A 69 -13.66 -11.17 9.38
C GLU A 69 -13.69 -11.08 10.92
N ILE A 70 -13.38 -9.91 11.48
CA ILE A 70 -13.38 -9.73 12.94
C ILE A 70 -14.78 -9.95 13.53
N LEU A 71 -15.80 -9.42 12.87
CA LEU A 71 -17.19 -9.52 13.31
C LEU A 71 -17.69 -10.98 13.32
N LEU A 72 -17.39 -11.74 12.27
CA LEU A 72 -17.85 -13.12 12.14
C LEU A 72 -17.05 -14.09 13.01
N LYS A 73 -15.72 -13.97 13.05
CA LYS A 73 -14.86 -14.90 13.81
C LYS A 73 -14.88 -14.62 15.32
N TYR A 74 -14.78 -13.36 15.74
CA TYR A 74 -14.49 -13.02 17.14
C TYR A 74 -15.67 -12.44 17.90
N THR A 75 -16.63 -11.80 17.23
CA THR A 75 -17.79 -11.18 17.90
C THR A 75 -18.99 -12.13 17.97
N CYS A 76 -19.30 -12.86 16.88
CA CYS A 76 -20.49 -13.71 16.79
C CYS A 76 -20.25 -15.11 16.17
N PRO A 77 -19.36 -15.96 16.73
CA PRO A 77 -18.91 -17.22 16.14
C PRO A 77 -20.00 -18.31 15.97
N ASN A 78 -21.12 -18.23 16.72
CA ASN A 78 -22.16 -19.28 16.71
C ASN A 78 -23.54 -18.80 16.23
N LYS A 79 -23.70 -17.50 15.96
CA LYS A 79 -25.04 -16.89 15.71
C LYS A 79 -25.17 -16.17 14.37
N CYS A 80 -24.06 -15.89 13.68
CA CYS A 80 -24.06 -15.05 12.47
C CYS A 80 -23.66 -15.81 11.19
N HIS A 81 -23.84 -17.13 11.16
CA HIS A 81 -23.53 -17.94 9.98
C HIS A 81 -24.79 -18.26 9.16
N LEU A 82 -24.95 -17.57 8.03
CA LEU A 82 -26.10 -17.74 7.13
C LEU A 82 -26.06 -19.06 6.33
N PHE A 83 -24.87 -19.49 5.89
CA PHE A 83 -24.63 -20.72 5.12
C PHE A 83 -24.07 -21.91 5.93
N GLY A 84 -24.43 -22.03 7.22
CA GLY A 84 -23.93 -23.09 8.10
C GLY A 84 -22.52 -22.81 8.68
N PRO A 85 -22.02 -23.67 9.58
CA PRO A 85 -20.77 -23.42 10.31
C PRO A 85 -19.54 -23.43 9.36
N PRO A 86 -18.57 -22.51 9.54
CA PRO A 86 -17.40 -22.37 8.67
C PRO A 86 -16.39 -23.53 8.78
N ILE A 87 -16.62 -24.44 9.73
CA ILE A 87 -15.69 -25.52 10.10
C ILE A 87 -15.67 -26.64 9.06
N GLU A 88 -16.73 -26.78 8.24
CA GLU A 88 -16.85 -27.89 7.29
C GLU A 88 -16.33 -27.56 5.88
N ASN A 89 -16.29 -26.29 5.46
CA ASN A 89 -15.87 -25.88 4.11
C ASN A 89 -15.28 -24.47 4.07
N GLN A 90 -14.03 -24.30 3.59
CA GLN A 90 -13.39 -22.97 3.41
C GLN A 90 -14.21 -22.04 2.49
N GLN A 91 -14.96 -22.62 1.55
CA GLN A 91 -15.82 -21.90 0.63
C GLN A 91 -17.09 -21.31 1.28
N SER A 92 -17.60 -21.91 2.35
CA SER A 92 -18.74 -21.33 3.09
C SER A 92 -18.31 -20.05 3.81
N ALA A 93 -17.12 -20.06 4.42
CA ALA A 93 -16.53 -18.89 5.07
C ALA A 93 -16.35 -17.71 4.11
N PHE A 94 -15.83 -17.95 2.89
CA PHE A 94 -15.72 -16.89 1.87
C PHE A 94 -17.07 -16.32 1.46
N ASN A 95 -18.11 -17.15 1.34
CA ASN A 95 -19.45 -16.67 1.03
C ASN A 95 -20.06 -15.81 2.16
N HIS A 96 -19.75 -16.12 3.43
CA HIS A 96 -20.11 -15.21 4.53
C HIS A 96 -19.39 -13.87 4.43
N TYR A 97 -18.07 -13.86 4.18
CA TYR A 97 -17.31 -12.61 4.03
C TYR A 97 -17.82 -11.73 2.88
N ARG A 98 -18.25 -12.35 1.77
CA ARG A 98 -18.89 -11.64 0.65
C ARG A 98 -20.15 -10.91 1.13
N ILE A 99 -21.15 -11.63 1.64
CA ILE A 99 -22.44 -11.02 2.00
C ILE A 99 -22.31 -9.98 3.12
N TYR A 100 -21.60 -10.31 4.19
CA TYR A 100 -21.42 -9.35 5.29
C TYR A 100 -20.57 -8.15 4.86
N GLY A 101 -19.57 -8.38 4.01
CA GLY A 101 -18.76 -7.33 3.41
C GLY A 101 -19.58 -6.40 2.51
N THR A 102 -20.44 -6.91 1.63
CA THR A 102 -21.27 -6.09 0.74
C THR A 102 -22.27 -5.25 1.52
N ILE A 103 -22.93 -5.83 2.53
CA ILE A 103 -23.84 -5.10 3.42
C ILE A 103 -23.10 -3.98 4.15
N LEU A 104 -21.93 -4.29 4.71
CA LEU A 104 -21.13 -3.33 5.46
C LEU A 104 -20.58 -2.21 4.54
N LEU A 105 -20.16 -2.54 3.32
CA LEU A 105 -19.76 -1.56 2.32
C LEU A 105 -20.90 -0.61 1.95
N LEU A 106 -22.11 -1.12 1.75
CA LEU A 106 -23.29 -0.31 1.47
C LEU A 106 -23.63 0.62 2.64
N ILE A 107 -23.55 0.14 3.88
CA ILE A 107 -23.76 0.96 5.09
C ILE A 107 -22.73 2.09 5.14
N LEU A 108 -21.45 1.79 4.95
CA LEU A 108 -20.40 2.81 4.94
C LEU A 108 -20.58 3.81 3.78
N GLY A 109 -20.98 3.34 2.60
CA GLY A 109 -21.32 4.19 1.46
C GLY A 109 -22.46 5.16 1.76
N ILE A 110 -23.52 4.70 2.43
CA ILE A 110 -24.64 5.56 2.88
C ILE A 110 -24.16 6.58 3.92
N VAL A 111 -23.32 6.18 4.87
CA VAL A 111 -22.76 7.09 5.88
C VAL A 111 -21.92 8.20 5.22
N VAL A 112 -21.08 7.86 4.24
CA VAL A 112 -20.30 8.85 3.48
C VAL A 112 -21.22 9.77 2.68
N PHE A 113 -22.29 9.24 2.09
CA PHE A 113 -23.28 10.03 1.35
C PHE A 113 -24.06 11.01 2.24
N LEU A 114 -24.43 10.62 3.47
CA LEU A 114 -25.20 11.45 4.41
C LEU A 114 -24.42 12.67 4.91
N GLY A 115 -23.09 12.61 4.96
CA GLY A 115 -22.27 13.81 5.14
C GLY A 115 -20.90 13.57 5.75
N ILE A 116 -19.87 14.02 5.03
CA ILE A 116 -18.46 13.91 5.41
C ILE A 116 -18.12 14.70 6.68
N LYS A 117 -18.90 15.74 7.00
CA LYS A 117 -18.77 16.52 8.25
C LYS A 117 -18.99 15.66 9.50
N ILE A 118 -19.86 14.67 9.44
CA ILE A 118 -20.11 13.76 10.57
C ILE A 118 -18.89 12.86 10.76
N VAL A 119 -18.38 12.30 9.65
CA VAL A 119 -17.23 11.39 9.67
C VAL A 119 -15.97 12.11 10.16
N SER A 120 -15.72 13.33 9.72
CA SER A 120 -14.55 14.11 10.17
C SER A 120 -14.58 14.44 11.65
N ARG A 121 -15.78 14.58 12.24
CA ARG A 121 -15.98 14.80 13.68
C ARG A 121 -15.79 13.53 14.51
N ILE A 122 -16.07 12.35 13.93
CA ILE A 122 -15.89 11.04 14.58
C ILE A 122 -14.45 10.52 14.46
N ALA A 123 -13.69 10.92 13.44
CA ALA A 123 -12.31 10.50 13.21
C ALA A 123 -11.35 10.60 14.43
N PRO A 124 -11.33 11.67 15.26
CA PRO A 124 -10.47 11.70 16.44
C PRO A 124 -10.89 10.68 17.51
N PHE A 125 -12.18 10.34 17.60
CA PHE A 125 -12.67 9.31 18.51
C PHE A 125 -12.20 7.92 18.08
N THR A 126 -12.28 7.56 16.80
CA THR A 126 -11.77 6.27 16.32
C THR A 126 -10.26 6.15 16.54
N LEU A 127 -9.50 7.24 16.31
CA LEU A 127 -8.06 7.28 16.60
C LEU A 127 -7.76 7.06 18.10
N LEU A 128 -8.55 7.67 18.99
CA LEU A 128 -8.40 7.48 20.44
C LEU A 128 -8.58 6.01 20.84
N VAL A 129 -9.60 5.33 20.31
CA VAL A 129 -9.85 3.91 20.61
C VAL A 129 -8.69 3.03 20.14
N VAL A 130 -8.14 3.30 18.95
CA VAL A 130 -6.96 2.58 18.42
C VAL A 130 -5.72 2.84 19.29
N PHE A 131 -5.52 4.06 19.76
CA PHE A 131 -4.41 4.36 20.65
C PHE A 131 -4.54 3.63 22.00
N LEU A 132 -5.76 3.57 22.56
CA LEU A 132 -6.03 2.83 23.79
C LEU A 132 -5.84 1.30 23.62
N SER A 133 -6.17 0.73 22.46
CA SER A 133 -5.92 -0.69 22.20
C SER A 133 -4.42 -1.01 22.11
N LEU A 134 -3.62 -0.12 21.49
CA LEU A 134 -2.16 -0.26 21.46
C LEU A 134 -1.54 -0.20 22.88
N ILE A 135 -2.00 0.74 23.71
CA ILE A 135 -1.57 0.81 25.12
C ILE A 135 -1.97 -0.44 25.89
N SER A 136 -3.18 -0.96 25.65
CA SER A 136 -3.69 -2.19 26.29
C SER A 136 -2.82 -3.41 25.98
N ILE A 137 -2.30 -3.53 24.75
CA ILE A 137 -1.32 -4.58 24.37
C ILE A 137 -0.02 -4.40 25.16
N LEU A 138 0.54 -3.18 25.17
CA LEU A 138 1.80 -2.90 25.86
C LEU A 138 1.73 -3.18 27.37
N ILE A 139 0.65 -2.71 28.02
CA ILE A 139 0.41 -2.97 29.45
C ILE A 139 0.21 -4.48 29.69
N GLY A 140 -0.51 -5.16 28.80
CA GLY A 140 -0.72 -6.61 28.86
C GLY A 140 0.59 -7.41 28.85
N ILE A 141 1.51 -7.05 27.96
CA ILE A 141 2.83 -7.69 27.87
C ILE A 141 3.67 -7.40 29.11
N ILE A 142 3.70 -6.15 29.59
CA ILE A 142 4.45 -5.79 30.81
C ILE A 142 3.88 -6.52 32.02
N LYS A 143 2.55 -6.62 32.13
CA LYS A 143 1.89 -7.39 33.19
C LYS A 143 2.29 -8.86 33.13
N SER A 144 2.36 -9.44 31.93
CA SER A 144 2.79 -10.83 31.72
C SER A 144 4.23 -11.09 32.21
N ALA A 145 5.08 -10.05 32.26
CA ALA A 145 6.42 -10.14 32.88
C ALA A 145 6.36 -10.36 34.40
N VAL A 146 5.41 -9.70 35.07
CA VAL A 146 5.28 -9.73 36.53
C VAL A 146 4.42 -10.90 36.99
N ALA A 147 3.30 -11.14 36.30
CA ALA A 147 2.35 -12.20 36.58
C ALA A 147 1.96 -12.87 35.24
N PRO A 148 2.52 -14.05 34.92
CA PRO A 148 2.27 -14.70 33.64
C PRO A 148 0.79 -15.06 33.51
N THR A 149 0.19 -14.67 32.38
CA THR A 149 -1.19 -15.03 32.05
C THR A 149 -1.23 -16.54 31.80
N TYR A 150 -2.00 -17.29 32.60
CA TYR A 150 -2.14 -18.72 32.39
C TYR A 150 -3.11 -18.97 31.23
N LEU A 151 -2.55 -19.19 30.05
CA LEU A 151 -3.27 -19.54 28.83
C LEU A 151 -2.86 -20.95 28.37
N PRO A 152 -3.56 -22.00 28.82
CA PRO A 152 -3.19 -23.37 28.52
C PRO A 152 -3.44 -23.69 27.04
N ILE A 153 -2.39 -24.09 26.33
CA ILE A 153 -2.46 -24.65 24.98
C ILE A 153 -2.04 -26.12 25.01
N CYS A 154 -2.57 -26.88 24.06
CA CYS A 154 -2.42 -28.32 24.01
C CYS A 154 -1.51 -28.76 22.88
N ILE A 155 -0.50 -29.55 23.24
CA ILE A 155 0.55 -29.96 22.32
C ILE A 155 0.72 -31.47 22.34
N ILE A 156 0.94 -32.04 21.16
CA ILE A 156 1.39 -33.42 20.96
C ILE A 156 2.84 -33.39 20.50
N GLU A 157 3.73 -34.08 21.18
CA GLU A 157 5.12 -34.22 20.75
C GLU A 157 5.36 -35.53 19.99
N LYS A 158 5.84 -35.41 18.74
CA LYS A 158 6.18 -36.53 17.86
C LYS A 158 7.57 -36.32 17.28
N ASN A 159 8.49 -37.26 17.46
CA ASN A 159 9.86 -37.16 16.95
C ASN A 159 10.57 -35.83 17.30
N ASN A 160 10.39 -35.31 18.53
CA ASN A 160 10.88 -34.00 19.01
C ASN A 160 10.27 -32.76 18.32
N ILE A 161 9.15 -32.94 17.61
CA ILE A 161 8.39 -31.88 16.92
C ILE A 161 7.08 -31.66 17.68
N LYS A 162 6.72 -30.40 17.94
CA LYS A 162 5.60 -29.99 18.83
C LYS A 162 4.37 -29.62 18.02
N HIS A 163 3.44 -30.55 17.85
CA HIS A 163 2.21 -30.31 17.12
C HIS A 163 1.14 -29.60 17.96
N LEU A 164 0.63 -28.47 17.47
CA LEU A 164 -0.44 -27.73 18.11
C LEU A 164 -1.81 -28.30 17.70
N ILE A 165 -2.63 -28.67 18.69
CA ILE A 165 -3.98 -29.18 18.40
C ILE A 165 -4.95 -28.01 18.23
N LYS A 166 -5.50 -27.86 17.02
CA LYS A 166 -6.53 -26.86 16.69
C LYS A 166 -7.91 -27.30 17.25
N SER A 167 -8.64 -26.42 17.93
CA SER A 167 -9.83 -26.76 18.73
C SER A 167 -11.11 -27.11 17.96
N SER A 168 -11.06 -27.55 16.69
CA SER A 168 -12.28 -28.09 16.05
C SER A 168 -12.83 -29.32 16.78
N ILE A 169 -11.95 -30.03 17.51
CA ILE A 169 -12.24 -31.22 18.31
C ILE A 169 -12.56 -30.89 19.78
N LEU A 170 -11.92 -29.86 20.34
CA LEU A 170 -12.03 -29.48 21.75
C LEU A 170 -13.15 -28.45 21.96
N LYS A 171 -14.42 -28.88 21.89
CA LYS A 171 -15.58 -27.99 22.17
C LYS A 171 -15.44 -27.31 23.55
N ASN A 172 -15.16 -26.00 23.55
CA ASN A 172 -15.18 -25.06 24.68
C ASN A 172 -14.42 -25.42 25.99
N ASN A 173 -13.57 -26.44 26.06
CA ASN A 173 -12.84 -26.77 27.29
C ASN A 173 -11.50 -27.49 27.03
N VAL A 174 -10.48 -26.77 26.52
CA VAL A 174 -9.12 -27.31 26.26
C VAL A 174 -8.53 -28.01 27.48
N LEU A 175 -8.74 -27.46 28.68
CA LEU A 175 -8.29 -28.02 29.95
C LEU A 175 -8.87 -29.41 30.29
N ARG A 176 -10.07 -29.74 29.81
CA ARG A 176 -10.73 -31.03 30.12
C ARG A 176 -10.37 -32.13 29.14
N TYR A 177 -9.96 -31.80 27.91
CA TYR A 177 -9.78 -32.81 26.85
C TYR A 177 -8.35 -32.99 26.39
N CYS A 178 -7.40 -32.22 26.92
CA CYS A 178 -5.98 -32.39 26.68
C CYS A 178 -5.29 -33.14 27.80
N HIS A 179 -5.67 -34.40 27.93
CA HIS A 179 -5.03 -35.34 28.84
C HIS A 179 -4.66 -36.60 28.05
N PRO A 180 -3.51 -37.24 28.35
CA PRO A 180 -3.14 -38.54 27.76
C PRO A 180 -4.08 -39.70 28.15
N ASN A 181 -4.94 -39.53 29.17
CA ASN A 181 -5.79 -40.60 29.67
C ASN A 181 -6.98 -40.86 28.73
N ALA A 182 -7.24 -42.14 28.46
CA ALA A 182 -8.35 -42.56 27.59
C ALA A 182 -9.74 -42.19 28.17
N THR A 183 -9.86 -42.01 29.50
CA THR A 183 -11.13 -41.74 30.18
C THR A 183 -11.13 -40.38 30.90
N CYS A 184 -12.09 -39.54 30.53
CA CYS A 184 -12.42 -38.27 31.17
C CYS A 184 -13.76 -38.47 31.90
N ASN A 185 -13.77 -38.54 33.23
CA ASN A 185 -14.99 -38.74 34.04
C ASN A 185 -15.86 -39.97 33.62
N GLY A 186 -15.21 -41.09 33.25
CA GLY A 186 -15.91 -42.34 32.90
C GLY A 186 -16.33 -42.48 31.43
N GLU A 187 -16.17 -41.44 30.60
CA GLU A 187 -16.37 -41.48 29.14
C GLU A 187 -15.03 -41.35 28.39
N LEU A 188 -14.96 -41.78 27.12
CA LEU A 188 -13.78 -41.57 26.29
C LEU A 188 -13.54 -40.06 26.11
N CYS A 189 -12.32 -39.59 26.35
CA CYS A 189 -12.00 -38.18 26.11
C CYS A 189 -12.24 -37.83 24.62
N PRO A 190 -12.87 -36.69 24.28
CA PRO A 190 -13.17 -36.27 22.91
C PRO A 190 -11.94 -36.19 22.00
N LEU A 191 -10.78 -35.84 22.56
CA LEU A 191 -9.51 -35.83 21.84
C LEU A 191 -9.11 -37.25 21.40
N HIS A 192 -9.23 -38.22 22.31
CA HIS A 192 -8.97 -39.62 22.03
C HIS A 192 -9.98 -40.17 21.01
N GLN A 193 -11.26 -39.84 21.15
CA GLN A 193 -12.30 -40.26 20.20
C GLN A 193 -12.09 -39.68 18.79
N ALA A 194 -11.71 -38.40 18.68
CA ALA A 194 -11.49 -37.78 17.38
C ALA A 194 -10.21 -38.25 16.67
N LEU A 195 -9.13 -38.51 17.42
CA LEU A 195 -7.86 -38.99 16.87
C LEU A 195 -7.88 -40.50 16.58
N CYS A 196 -8.48 -41.31 17.45
CA CYS A 196 -8.42 -42.77 17.37
C CYS A 196 -9.59 -43.47 16.67
N LEU A 197 -10.81 -42.92 16.77
CA LEU A 197 -12.01 -43.59 16.22
C LEU A 197 -12.45 -42.99 14.88
N ASN A 198 -12.28 -41.68 14.69
CA ASN A 198 -12.76 -41.00 13.48
C ASN A 198 -11.69 -40.83 12.37
N ASN A 199 -10.43 -41.25 12.57
CA ASN A 199 -9.34 -41.14 11.58
C ASN A 199 -9.27 -39.76 10.89
N MET A 200 -9.57 -38.67 11.61
CA MET A 200 -9.66 -37.32 11.05
C MET A 200 -8.28 -36.71 10.72
N SER A 201 -7.19 -37.31 11.21
CA SER A 201 -5.81 -36.89 10.94
C SER A 201 -5.00 -38.03 10.34
N ARG A 202 -4.57 -37.91 9.07
CA ARG A 202 -3.78 -38.92 8.36
C ARG A 202 -2.37 -39.19 8.95
N ASN A 203 -1.89 -38.34 9.88
CA ASN A 203 -0.48 -38.32 10.32
C ASN A 203 -0.23 -38.58 11.82
N ILE A 204 -1.28 -38.68 12.66
CA ILE A 204 -1.16 -38.85 14.12
C ILE A 204 -1.78 -40.18 14.49
N ASN A 205 -0.98 -41.08 15.09
CA ASN A 205 -1.46 -42.39 15.52
C ASN A 205 -1.93 -42.33 16.98
N CYS A 206 -2.81 -43.25 17.39
CA CYS A 206 -3.24 -43.38 18.78
C CYS A 206 -2.09 -43.51 19.79
N ASN A 207 -0.98 -44.12 19.38
CA ASN A 207 0.19 -44.32 20.24
C ASN A 207 0.90 -43.00 20.60
N ASP A 208 0.69 -41.94 19.82
CA ASP A 208 1.26 -40.60 20.07
C ASP A 208 0.52 -39.86 21.21
N MET A 209 -0.59 -40.42 21.72
CA MET A 209 -1.38 -39.84 22.83
C MET A 209 -0.62 -39.77 24.17
N ASN A 210 0.38 -40.64 24.38
CA ASN A 210 1.19 -40.62 25.59
C ASN A 210 2.08 -39.37 25.69
N ASN A 211 2.29 -38.66 24.57
CA ASN A 211 3.12 -37.45 24.48
C ASN A 211 2.29 -36.17 24.43
N VAL A 212 1.03 -36.21 24.89
CA VAL A 212 0.17 -35.04 25.00
C VAL A 212 0.46 -34.32 26.31
N TYR A 213 0.79 -33.03 26.25
CA TYR A 213 0.95 -32.21 27.44
C TYR A 213 0.47 -30.78 27.23
N LEU A 214 0.17 -30.12 28.35
CA LEU A 214 -0.27 -28.72 28.40
C LEU A 214 0.93 -27.81 28.62
N ILE A 215 1.02 -26.75 27.81
CA ILE A 215 1.97 -25.66 28.07
C ILE A 215 1.25 -24.32 28.14
N ASN A 216 1.83 -23.38 28.85
CA ASN A 216 1.31 -22.03 28.90
C ASN A 216 1.73 -21.26 27.64
N GLY A 217 0.78 -20.86 26.80
CA GLY A 217 0.99 -20.12 25.55
C GLY A 217 1.63 -18.75 25.73
N ILE A 218 1.43 -18.12 26.90
CA ILE A 218 1.97 -16.80 27.24
C ILE A 218 2.79 -16.92 28.55
N PRO A 219 4.01 -17.45 28.48
CA PRO A 219 4.84 -17.69 29.66
C PRO A 219 5.44 -16.41 30.28
N GLY A 220 5.23 -15.23 29.67
CA GLY A 220 5.83 -13.96 30.06
C GLY A 220 7.15 -13.66 29.36
N LEU A 221 7.72 -12.47 29.61
CA LEU A 221 8.99 -12.03 29.04
C LEU A 221 10.15 -12.92 29.53
N LYS A 222 10.64 -13.82 28.66
CA LYS A 222 11.78 -14.71 28.94
C LYS A 222 12.74 -14.76 27.76
N ASP A 223 14.04 -14.69 28.02
CA ASP A 223 15.09 -14.73 27.00
C ASP A 223 15.06 -16.03 26.16
N SER A 224 14.70 -17.15 26.79
CA SER A 224 14.59 -18.45 26.11
C SER A 224 13.47 -18.48 25.06
N GLN A 225 12.42 -17.67 25.22
CA GLN A 225 11.34 -17.60 24.23
C GLN A 225 11.77 -16.82 23.00
N PHE A 226 12.48 -15.71 23.20
CA PHE A 226 13.01 -14.94 22.08
C PHE A 226 13.94 -15.77 21.21
N SER A 227 14.87 -16.52 21.83
CA SER A 227 15.79 -17.40 21.09
C SER A 227 15.05 -18.47 20.29
N ASN A 228 13.94 -19.01 20.81
CA ASN A 228 13.13 -20.01 20.11
C ASN A 228 12.34 -19.41 18.93
N ASN A 229 11.92 -18.15 19.06
CA ASN A 229 11.14 -17.45 18.04
C ASN A 229 12.00 -16.73 16.99
N LEU A 230 13.33 -16.70 17.17
CA LEU A 230 14.25 -16.01 16.27
C LEU A 230 14.36 -16.67 14.89
N LYS A 231 14.21 -18.00 14.83
CA LYS A 231 14.35 -18.76 13.58
C LYS A 231 13.08 -18.63 12.73
N ALA A 232 13.26 -18.25 11.46
CA ALA A 232 12.17 -18.26 10.50
C ALA A 232 11.65 -19.68 10.27
N THR A 233 10.33 -19.83 10.15
CA THR A 233 9.69 -21.09 9.80
C THR A 233 8.64 -20.80 8.74
N TYR A 234 9.09 -20.78 7.49
CA TYR A 234 8.24 -20.63 6.32
C TYR A 234 7.71 -22.01 5.92
N MET A 235 6.46 -22.07 5.48
CA MET A 235 5.80 -23.30 5.04
C MET A 235 5.21 -23.07 3.65
N ASN A 236 5.41 -24.03 2.74
CA ASN A 236 4.76 -24.00 1.43
C ASN A 236 3.30 -24.45 1.53
N GLU A 237 2.46 -24.01 0.60
CA GLU A 237 1.05 -24.37 0.54
C GLU A 237 0.83 -25.89 0.69
N GLY A 238 0.10 -26.28 1.74
CA GLY A 238 -0.21 -27.69 2.03
C GLY A 238 0.86 -28.45 2.84
N GLU A 239 2.02 -27.85 3.11
CA GLU A 239 2.98 -28.40 4.06
C GLU A 239 2.44 -28.32 5.49
N ILE A 240 2.59 -29.42 6.21
CA ILE A 240 2.15 -29.56 7.59
C ILE A 240 3.40 -29.60 8.47
N ASP A 241 3.75 -28.49 9.10
CA ASP A 241 4.71 -28.46 10.19
C ASP A 241 3.97 -28.22 11.51
N ASN A 242 4.25 -29.04 12.52
CA ASN A 242 3.59 -28.93 13.83
C ASN A 242 2.04 -28.99 13.78
N GLY A 243 1.44 -29.65 12.78
CA GLY A 243 -0.03 -29.75 12.65
C GLY A 243 -0.68 -28.47 12.08
N ILE A 244 0.15 -27.53 11.64
CA ILE A 244 -0.26 -26.27 11.02
C ILE A 244 -0.06 -26.45 9.52
N ILE A 245 -1.17 -26.44 8.77
CA ILE A 245 -1.13 -26.21 7.31
C ILE A 245 -0.76 -24.74 7.15
N GLY A 246 0.45 -24.47 6.69
CA GLY A 246 0.94 -23.12 6.46
C GLY A 246 0.99 -22.81 4.99
N ASP A 247 0.52 -21.62 4.61
CA ASP A 247 0.85 -20.99 3.33
C ASP A 247 1.52 -19.65 3.67
N SER A 248 2.79 -19.73 4.08
CA SER A 248 3.50 -18.62 4.70
C SER A 248 4.92 -18.53 4.14
N THR A 249 5.02 -18.26 2.85
CA THR A 249 6.29 -17.94 2.19
C THR A 249 6.72 -16.50 2.53
N LEU A 250 8.01 -16.20 2.35
CA LEU A 250 8.54 -14.85 2.54
C LEU A 250 7.80 -13.81 1.70
N GLU A 251 7.44 -14.19 0.47
CA GLU A 251 6.75 -13.38 -0.54
C GLU A 251 5.38 -12.91 -0.03
N VAL A 252 4.58 -13.86 0.44
CA VAL A 252 3.24 -13.63 0.99
C VAL A 252 3.30 -12.76 2.25
N VAL A 253 4.25 -13.00 3.16
CA VAL A 253 4.37 -12.22 4.41
C VAL A 253 4.72 -10.75 4.13
N ILE A 254 5.59 -10.48 3.16
CA ILE A 254 5.92 -9.10 2.76
C ILE A 254 4.69 -8.41 2.14
N GLY A 255 4.00 -9.10 1.23
CA GLY A 255 2.80 -8.59 0.56
C GLY A 255 1.65 -8.26 1.53
N ILE A 256 1.46 -9.09 2.57
CA ILE A 256 0.46 -8.89 3.62
C ILE A 256 0.85 -7.77 4.59
N PHE A 257 2.14 -7.63 4.94
CA PHE A 257 2.58 -6.60 5.89
C PHE A 257 2.60 -5.20 5.27
N PHE A 258 2.98 -5.06 3.99
CA PHE A 258 3.21 -3.76 3.36
C PHE A 258 2.04 -2.76 3.47
N PRO A 259 0.74 -3.12 3.36
CA PRO A 259 -0.37 -2.19 3.53
C PRO A 259 -0.35 -1.47 4.88
N SER A 260 0.21 -2.07 5.93
CA SER A 260 0.30 -1.46 7.26
C SER A 260 1.18 -0.20 7.29
N VAL A 261 2.22 -0.12 6.46
CA VAL A 261 3.11 1.06 6.39
C VAL A 261 2.66 2.10 5.36
N THR A 262 1.60 1.81 4.60
CA THR A 262 1.06 2.73 3.60
C THR A 262 0.32 3.92 4.26
N GLY A 263 -0.20 4.83 3.43
CA GLY A 263 -0.99 5.96 3.92
C GLY A 263 -0.18 7.21 4.29
N ILE A 264 1.12 7.27 3.99
CA ILE A 264 1.96 8.46 4.25
C ILE A 264 1.45 9.74 3.56
N MET A 265 0.67 9.61 2.49
CA MET A 265 0.07 10.72 1.74
C MET A 265 -1.19 11.28 2.41
N ALA A 266 -1.75 10.60 3.42
CA ALA A 266 -2.95 11.06 4.12
C ALA A 266 -2.77 12.44 4.77
N GLY A 267 -1.57 12.76 5.26
CA GLY A 267 -1.25 14.07 5.83
C GLY A 267 -1.39 15.21 4.82
N SER A 268 -1.04 14.97 3.56
CA SER A 268 -1.16 15.97 2.49
C SER A 268 -2.58 16.16 1.96
N ASN A 269 -3.51 15.24 2.24
CA ASN A 269 -4.91 15.35 1.79
C ASN A 269 -5.67 16.53 2.41
N ARG A 270 -5.15 17.12 3.49
CA ARG A 270 -5.69 18.34 4.13
C ARG A 270 -4.83 19.58 3.87
N SER A 271 -4.08 19.62 2.76
CA SER A 271 -3.16 20.73 2.46
C SER A 271 -3.83 22.11 2.47
N GLY A 272 -5.10 22.20 2.08
CA GLY A 272 -5.86 23.45 2.04
C GLY A 272 -6.35 23.97 3.40
N ASP A 273 -6.36 23.11 4.43
CA ASP A 273 -6.84 23.47 5.79
C ASP A 273 -5.69 23.80 6.75
N LEU A 274 -4.44 23.63 6.31
CA LEU A 274 -3.25 23.89 7.11
C LEU A 274 -2.86 25.36 7.04
N LYS A 275 -2.52 25.96 8.19
CA LYS A 275 -1.98 27.32 8.25
C LYS A 275 -0.71 27.47 7.41
N ASP A 276 0.24 26.53 7.58
CA ASP A 276 1.52 26.50 6.87
C ASP A 276 1.80 25.07 6.34
N PRO A 277 1.29 24.70 5.16
CA PRO A 277 1.40 23.35 4.63
C PRO A 277 2.85 22.93 4.33
N SER A 278 3.69 23.85 3.85
CA SER A 278 5.09 23.58 3.48
C SER A 278 5.97 23.20 4.68
N GLN A 279 5.62 23.61 5.90
CA GLN A 279 6.30 23.18 7.13
C GLN A 279 5.59 22.02 7.82
N SER A 280 4.25 22.04 7.84
CA SER A 280 3.44 21.07 8.59
C SER A 280 3.45 19.69 7.94
N ILE A 281 3.40 19.60 6.60
CA ILE A 281 3.39 18.32 5.88
C ILE A 281 4.70 17.54 6.11
N PRO A 282 5.91 18.11 5.86
CA PRO A 282 7.15 17.38 6.11
C PRO A 282 7.31 16.89 7.56
N ARG A 283 7.06 17.77 8.54
CA ARG A 283 7.22 17.44 9.96
C ARG A 283 6.21 16.38 10.40
N GLY A 284 4.95 16.57 10.04
CA GLY A 284 3.87 15.64 10.40
C GLY A 284 4.07 14.25 9.80
N THR A 285 4.37 14.17 8.50
CA THR A 285 4.55 12.87 7.82
C THR A 285 5.79 12.13 8.32
N ILE A 286 6.95 12.79 8.45
CA ILE A 286 8.17 12.12 8.92
C ILE A 286 8.04 11.65 10.37
N LEU A 287 7.49 12.49 11.26
CA LEU A 287 7.27 12.09 12.65
C LEU A 287 6.27 10.92 12.74
N ALA A 288 5.20 10.94 11.94
CA ALA A 288 4.23 9.84 11.91
C ALA A 288 4.85 8.51 11.42
N VAL A 289 5.69 8.55 10.38
CA VAL A 289 6.37 7.33 9.89
C VAL A 289 7.35 6.80 10.94
N ILE A 290 8.09 7.67 11.62
CA ILE A 290 9.02 7.26 12.69
C ILE A 290 8.24 6.64 13.86
N THR A 291 7.15 7.26 14.30
CA THR A 291 6.37 6.75 15.44
C THR A 291 5.73 5.40 15.13
N THR A 292 5.11 5.23 13.97
CA THR A 292 4.51 3.93 13.59
C THR A 292 5.56 2.85 13.42
N SER A 293 6.70 3.17 12.80
CA SER A 293 7.81 2.21 12.63
C SER A 293 8.36 1.73 13.97
N LEU A 294 8.53 2.64 14.95
CA LEU A 294 8.96 2.28 16.30
C LEU A 294 7.92 1.40 17.00
N ILE A 295 6.63 1.71 16.87
CA ILE A 295 5.55 0.90 17.46
C ILE A 295 5.52 -0.51 16.84
N TYR A 296 5.66 -0.65 15.52
CA TYR A 296 5.68 -1.96 14.86
C TYR A 296 6.86 -2.82 15.32
N ILE A 297 8.07 -2.25 15.37
CA ILE A 297 9.26 -2.96 15.84
C ILE A 297 9.11 -3.34 17.32
N LEU A 298 8.61 -2.41 18.15
CA LEU A 298 8.43 -2.64 19.58
C LEU A 298 7.43 -3.78 19.85
N ILE A 299 6.24 -3.74 19.24
CA ILE A 299 5.21 -4.77 19.45
C ILE A 299 5.70 -6.12 18.93
N ALA A 300 6.30 -6.17 17.74
CA ALA A 300 6.82 -7.42 17.19
C ALA A 300 7.91 -8.03 18.09
N PHE A 301 8.75 -7.20 18.72
CA PHE A 301 9.82 -7.65 19.61
C PHE A 301 9.23 -8.18 20.91
N LEU A 302 8.31 -7.42 21.52
CA LEU A 302 7.66 -7.78 22.77
C LEU A 302 6.80 -9.05 22.63
N MET A 303 6.09 -9.23 21.51
CA MET A 303 5.34 -10.46 21.23
C MET A 303 6.29 -11.66 21.06
N ALA A 304 7.42 -11.50 20.38
CA ALA A 304 8.42 -12.56 20.22
C ALA A 304 9.05 -12.99 21.57
N CYS A 305 9.16 -12.09 22.55
CA CYS A 305 9.70 -12.40 23.88
C CYS A 305 8.67 -12.98 24.86
N SER A 306 7.38 -12.72 24.65
CA SER A 306 6.32 -13.03 25.64
C SER A 306 5.45 -14.23 25.28
N THR A 307 5.34 -14.57 24.00
CA THR A 307 4.42 -15.61 23.49
C THR A 307 5.17 -16.75 22.82
N GLN A 308 4.58 -17.95 22.84
CA GLN A 308 5.18 -19.12 22.22
C GLN A 308 5.02 -19.11 20.70
N GLY A 309 6.07 -19.48 19.96
CA GLY A 309 6.07 -19.47 18.50
C GLY A 309 5.00 -20.34 17.85
N VAL A 310 4.61 -21.45 18.47
CA VAL A 310 3.50 -22.29 17.98
C VAL A 310 2.17 -21.55 18.00
N LEU A 311 1.95 -20.70 19.00
CA LEU A 311 0.74 -19.91 19.14
C LEU A 311 0.71 -18.72 18.18
N LEU A 312 1.85 -18.07 17.97
CA LEU A 312 1.99 -16.99 16.97
C LEU A 312 1.70 -17.44 15.53
N ARG A 313 1.87 -18.74 15.24
CA ARG A 313 1.58 -19.32 13.92
C ARG A 313 0.10 -19.68 13.73
N ASP A 314 -0.69 -19.68 14.80
CA ASP A 314 -2.12 -19.95 14.75
C ASP A 314 -2.91 -18.68 14.42
N ARG A 315 -3.01 -18.36 13.13
CA ARG A 315 -3.68 -17.15 12.60
C ARG A 315 -5.09 -16.94 13.16
N ASP A 316 -5.88 -18.01 13.22
CA ASP A 316 -7.29 -17.95 13.60
C ASP A 316 -7.52 -18.11 15.11
N GLY A 317 -6.45 -18.35 15.88
CA GLY A 317 -6.56 -18.61 17.31
C GLY A 317 -7.42 -19.82 17.65
N LEU A 318 -7.47 -20.82 16.77
CA LEU A 318 -8.25 -22.04 16.98
C LEU A 318 -7.77 -22.80 18.22
N SER A 319 -6.55 -22.60 18.66
CA SER A 319 -6.00 -23.27 19.85
C SER A 319 -6.44 -22.59 21.16
N ILE A 320 -7.01 -21.38 21.06
CA ILE A 320 -7.46 -20.56 22.20
C ILE A 320 -8.96 -20.24 22.07
N ASN A 321 -9.78 -21.23 21.68
CA ASN A 321 -11.23 -21.05 21.51
C ASN A 321 -11.62 -19.90 20.56
N GLN A 322 -10.93 -19.77 19.42
CA GLN A 322 -11.19 -18.72 18.41
C GLN A 322 -11.05 -17.31 18.97
N GLN A 323 -9.94 -17.03 19.64
CA GLN A 323 -9.60 -15.71 20.14
C GLN A 323 -8.32 -15.19 19.48
N LEU A 324 -8.30 -13.90 19.13
CA LEU A 324 -7.09 -13.23 18.64
C LEU A 324 -5.96 -13.37 19.67
N VAL A 325 -4.78 -13.79 19.21
CA VAL A 325 -3.58 -13.96 20.06
C VAL A 325 -3.23 -12.64 20.76
N GLU A 326 -3.30 -11.52 20.05
CA GLU A 326 -3.06 -10.19 20.62
C GLU A 326 -4.09 -9.81 21.69
N ALA A 327 -5.36 -10.20 21.49
CA ALA A 327 -6.42 -9.97 22.47
C ALA A 327 -6.21 -10.81 23.73
N ALA A 328 -5.64 -12.01 23.62
CA ALA A 328 -5.34 -12.86 24.77
C ALA A 328 -4.23 -12.29 25.66
N VAL A 329 -3.32 -11.48 25.10
CA VAL A 329 -2.25 -10.80 25.85
C VAL A 329 -2.73 -9.49 26.49
N ALA A 330 -3.72 -8.82 25.89
CA ALA A 330 -4.17 -7.50 26.30
C ALA A 330 -4.77 -7.44 27.71
N TRP A 331 -4.54 -6.31 28.40
CA TRP A 331 -5.14 -5.98 29.69
C TRP A 331 -5.90 -4.66 29.58
N PRO A 332 -7.12 -4.50 30.15
CA PRO A 332 -7.78 -5.36 31.14
C PRO A 332 -8.61 -6.53 30.60
N SER A 333 -9.08 -6.45 29.35
CA SER A 333 -9.92 -7.50 28.76
C SER A 333 -9.64 -7.64 27.25
N PRO A 334 -9.85 -8.84 26.68
CA PRO A 334 -9.60 -9.09 25.26
C PRO A 334 -10.54 -8.30 24.34
N TYR A 335 -11.72 -7.94 24.83
CA TYR A 335 -12.70 -7.14 24.09
C TYR A 335 -12.20 -5.74 23.74
N VAL A 336 -11.22 -5.19 24.46
CA VAL A 336 -10.61 -3.90 24.12
C VAL A 336 -9.94 -3.96 22.74
N ILE A 337 -9.25 -5.06 22.43
CA ILE A 337 -8.59 -5.24 21.13
C ILE A 337 -9.59 -5.52 20.03
N ILE A 338 -10.61 -6.35 20.29
CA ILE A 338 -11.65 -6.66 19.31
C ILE A 338 -12.42 -5.39 18.91
N THR A 339 -12.83 -4.59 19.88
CA THR A 339 -13.52 -3.31 19.62
C THR A 339 -12.59 -2.28 18.97
N GLY A 340 -11.34 -2.19 19.40
CA GLY A 340 -10.34 -1.32 18.77
C GLY A 340 -10.03 -1.67 17.33
N ALA A 341 -9.87 -2.96 17.01
CA ALA A 341 -9.63 -3.43 15.66
C ALA A 341 -10.84 -3.18 14.74
N LEU A 342 -12.07 -3.42 15.22
CA LEU A 342 -13.28 -3.06 14.48
C LEU A 342 -13.36 -1.55 14.21
N CYS A 343 -13.14 -0.70 15.23
CA CYS A 343 -13.12 0.75 15.06
C CYS A 343 -12.01 1.21 14.09
N ALA A 344 -10.84 0.56 14.09
CA ALA A 344 -9.76 0.82 13.15
C ALA A 344 -10.18 0.51 11.71
N CYS A 345 -10.75 -0.67 11.45
CA CYS A 345 -11.22 -1.08 10.12
C CYS A 345 -12.34 -0.16 9.61
N PHE A 346 -13.33 0.16 10.44
CA PHE A 346 -14.39 1.10 10.06
C PHE A 346 -13.85 2.50 9.77
N GLY A 347 -12.96 3.01 10.63
CA GLY A 347 -12.36 4.33 10.46
C GLY A 347 -11.51 4.43 9.18
N ALA A 348 -10.66 3.43 8.94
CA ALA A 348 -9.82 3.36 7.75
C ALA A 348 -10.65 3.18 6.46
N GLY A 349 -11.66 2.31 6.49
CA GLY A 349 -12.60 2.12 5.38
C GLY A 349 -13.34 3.41 5.03
N LEU A 350 -13.89 4.13 6.03
CA LEU A 350 -14.52 5.43 5.83
C LEU A 350 -13.55 6.47 5.25
N GLN A 351 -12.30 6.50 5.72
CA GLN A 351 -11.29 7.42 5.21
C GLN A 351 -10.97 7.15 3.73
N CYS A 352 -10.84 5.88 3.33
CA CYS A 352 -10.64 5.50 1.94
C CYS A 352 -11.83 5.87 1.05
N LEU A 353 -13.06 5.61 1.53
CA LEU A 353 -14.30 5.94 0.81
C LEU A 353 -14.58 7.46 0.71
N ILE A 354 -13.98 8.28 1.58
CA ILE A 354 -14.01 9.75 1.47
C ILE A 354 -12.89 10.27 0.58
N GLY A 355 -11.68 9.72 0.74
CA GLY A 355 -10.48 10.17 0.04
C GLY A 355 -10.50 9.85 -1.45
N ALA A 356 -10.86 8.61 -1.81
CA ALA A 356 -10.80 8.15 -3.19
C ALA A 356 -11.73 8.93 -4.15
N PRO A 357 -13.02 9.19 -3.83
CA PRO A 357 -13.89 9.97 -4.71
C PRO A 357 -13.42 11.40 -4.93
N ARG A 358 -12.89 12.04 -3.87
CA ARG A 358 -12.35 13.40 -3.94
C ARG A 358 -11.07 13.45 -4.77
N LEU A 359 -10.22 12.44 -4.65
CA LEU A 359 -9.05 12.30 -5.51
C LEU A 359 -9.46 12.12 -6.98
N LEU A 360 -10.40 11.22 -7.27
CA LEU A 360 -10.90 11.03 -8.63
C LEU A 360 -11.53 12.31 -9.20
N GLN A 361 -12.30 13.02 -8.39
CA GLN A 361 -12.88 14.30 -8.77
C GLN A 361 -11.80 15.34 -9.08
N SER A 362 -10.73 15.41 -8.28
CA SER A 362 -9.63 16.34 -8.53
C SER A 362 -8.89 16.05 -9.82
N VAL A 363 -8.61 14.77 -10.11
CA VAL A 363 -8.03 14.33 -11.39
C VAL A 363 -8.97 14.67 -12.55
N ALA A 364 -10.27 14.45 -12.37
CA ALA A 364 -11.27 14.75 -13.38
C ALA A 364 -11.31 16.26 -13.69
N LYS A 365 -11.25 17.14 -12.67
CA LYS A 365 -11.30 18.61 -12.83
C LYS A 365 -10.14 19.18 -13.64
N ASP A 366 -8.97 18.54 -13.64
CA ASP A 366 -7.82 18.98 -14.45
C ASP A 366 -7.98 18.62 -15.95
N ASP A 367 -9.07 17.95 -16.36
CA ASP A 367 -9.38 17.61 -17.76
C ASP A 367 -8.25 16.83 -18.48
N ILE A 368 -7.47 16.07 -17.72
CA ILE A 368 -6.30 15.31 -18.21
C ILE A 368 -6.76 14.07 -18.99
N MET A 369 -7.82 13.40 -18.51
CA MET A 369 -8.41 12.20 -19.11
C MET A 369 -9.88 12.49 -19.48
N PRO A 370 -10.23 12.63 -20.77
CA PRO A 370 -11.59 12.92 -21.21
C PRO A 370 -12.63 11.91 -20.72
N ILE A 371 -12.23 10.65 -20.53
CA ILE A 371 -13.06 9.55 -20.02
C ILE A 371 -13.57 9.85 -18.59
N LEU A 372 -12.83 10.64 -17.81
CA LEU A 372 -13.16 10.95 -16.41
C LEU A 372 -14.04 12.20 -16.24
N LYS A 373 -14.35 12.94 -17.32
CA LYS A 373 -15.25 14.11 -17.29
C LYS A 373 -16.57 13.91 -16.54
N PRO A 374 -17.31 12.78 -16.67
CA PRO A 374 -18.56 12.60 -15.92
C PRO A 374 -18.37 12.65 -14.39
N PHE A 375 -17.17 12.38 -13.87
CA PHE A 375 -16.88 12.38 -12.43
C PHE A 375 -16.56 13.76 -11.85
N GLN A 376 -16.52 14.82 -12.67
CA GLN A 376 -16.35 16.20 -12.20
C GLN A 376 -17.57 16.72 -11.43
N SER A 377 -18.77 16.24 -11.78
CA SER A 377 -20.04 16.79 -11.27
C SER A 377 -20.19 16.59 -9.76
N THR A 378 -20.46 17.67 -9.04
CA THR A 378 -20.82 17.69 -7.62
C THR A 378 -22.32 17.63 -7.43
N PHE A 379 -22.78 16.88 -6.43
CA PHE A 379 -24.13 16.94 -5.90
C PHE A 379 -24.04 17.33 -4.42
N ARG A 380 -24.63 18.47 -4.02
CA ARG A 380 -24.50 19.05 -2.66
C ARG A 380 -23.02 19.19 -2.23
N ASP A 381 -22.20 19.77 -3.09
CA ASP A 381 -20.73 19.92 -2.92
C ASP A 381 -19.92 18.63 -2.78
N GLU A 382 -20.55 17.46 -2.91
CA GLU A 382 -19.89 16.15 -2.78
C GLU A 382 -19.89 15.37 -4.11
N PRO A 383 -18.85 14.57 -4.40
CA PRO A 383 -18.68 13.90 -5.68
C PRO A 383 -19.46 12.57 -5.77
N PHE A 384 -20.79 12.66 -5.93
CA PHE A 384 -21.68 11.48 -5.90
C PHE A 384 -21.34 10.40 -6.95
N LYS A 385 -21.13 10.78 -8.21
CA LYS A 385 -20.80 9.80 -9.28
C LYS A 385 -19.46 9.11 -9.02
N ALA A 386 -18.48 9.85 -8.50
CA ALA A 386 -17.18 9.29 -8.14
C ALA A 386 -17.31 8.33 -6.95
N LEU A 387 -18.17 8.66 -5.96
CA LEU A 387 -18.47 7.78 -4.83
C LEU A 387 -19.09 6.46 -5.30
N LEU A 388 -20.08 6.51 -6.19
CA LEU A 388 -20.69 5.30 -6.74
C LEU A 388 -19.65 4.42 -7.45
N PHE A 389 -18.76 5.03 -8.24
CA PHE A 389 -17.68 4.31 -8.91
C PHE A 389 -16.66 3.71 -7.92
N THR A 390 -16.32 4.42 -6.85
CA THR A 390 -15.46 3.84 -5.78
C THR A 390 -16.12 2.71 -5.01
N LEU A 391 -17.44 2.75 -4.82
CA LEU A 391 -18.18 1.64 -4.20
C LEU A 391 -18.15 0.42 -5.12
N ALA A 392 -18.32 0.61 -6.42
CA ALA A 392 -18.19 -0.48 -7.39
C ALA A 392 -16.77 -1.09 -7.43
N LEU A 393 -15.72 -0.27 -7.33
CA LEU A 393 -14.34 -0.78 -7.28
C LEU A 393 -14.01 -1.47 -5.95
N SER A 394 -14.47 -0.93 -4.82
CA SER A 394 -14.25 -1.56 -3.51
C SER A 394 -15.04 -2.86 -3.36
N GLU A 395 -16.19 -2.98 -4.03
CA GLU A 395 -16.97 -4.22 -4.13
C GLU A 395 -16.17 -5.36 -4.80
N ILE A 396 -15.33 -5.06 -5.80
CA ILE A 396 -14.45 -6.07 -6.43
C ILE A 396 -13.53 -6.71 -5.37
N SER A 397 -12.91 -5.90 -4.49
CA SER A 397 -12.09 -6.41 -3.39
C SER A 397 -12.88 -7.27 -2.41
N VAL A 398 -14.13 -6.90 -2.11
CA VAL A 398 -15.01 -7.66 -1.20
C VAL A 398 -15.40 -9.00 -1.81
N LEU A 399 -15.70 -9.04 -3.12
CA LEU A 399 -16.09 -10.27 -3.83
C LEU A 399 -14.96 -11.30 -3.94
N ILE A 400 -13.70 -10.85 -4.00
CA ILE A 400 -12.53 -11.75 -3.94
C ILE A 400 -12.55 -12.56 -2.63
N ALA A 401 -12.99 -11.95 -1.51
CA ALA A 401 -13.21 -12.59 -0.21
C ALA A 401 -11.97 -13.21 0.47
N ASN A 402 -10.82 -13.21 -0.19
CA ASN A 402 -9.54 -13.66 0.34
C ASN A 402 -8.70 -12.43 0.75
N PHE A 403 -8.48 -12.28 2.06
CA PHE A 403 -7.72 -11.18 2.64
C PHE A 403 -6.28 -11.09 2.11
N ASP A 404 -5.61 -12.23 1.93
CA ASP A 404 -4.17 -12.30 1.62
C ASP A 404 -3.89 -11.90 0.16
N VAL A 405 -4.78 -12.32 -0.75
CA VAL A 405 -4.70 -11.93 -2.17
C VAL A 405 -4.99 -10.44 -2.33
N VAL A 406 -6.01 -9.93 -1.63
CA VAL A 406 -6.41 -8.52 -1.73
C VAL A 406 -5.33 -7.59 -1.16
N THR A 407 -4.73 -7.93 -0.01
CA THR A 407 -3.61 -7.17 0.57
C THR A 407 -2.43 -7.10 -0.37
N THR A 408 -2.01 -8.22 -0.94
CA THR A 408 -0.90 -8.29 -1.90
C THR A 408 -1.16 -7.42 -3.13
N MET A 409 -2.38 -7.48 -3.69
CA MET A 409 -2.77 -6.64 -4.83
C MET A 409 -2.69 -5.14 -4.51
N ILE A 410 -3.16 -4.73 -3.33
CA ILE A 410 -3.13 -3.32 -2.89
C ILE A 410 -1.69 -2.83 -2.69
N SER A 411 -0.82 -3.67 -2.12
CA SER A 411 0.59 -3.36 -1.92
C SER A 411 1.28 -2.96 -3.22
N GLU A 412 1.03 -3.69 -4.31
CA GLU A 412 1.63 -3.39 -5.62
C GLU A 412 1.18 -2.03 -6.20
N PHE A 413 -0.09 -1.64 -6.00
CA PHE A 413 -0.55 -0.31 -6.45
C PHE A 413 0.07 0.84 -5.64
N PHE A 414 0.22 0.67 -4.31
CA PHE A 414 0.88 1.69 -3.49
C PHE A 414 2.39 1.75 -3.74
N LEU A 415 3.05 0.60 -3.92
CA LEU A 415 4.46 0.53 -4.31
C LEU A 415 4.71 1.24 -5.64
N MET A 416 3.81 1.07 -6.63
CA MET A 416 3.89 1.81 -7.90
C MET A 416 3.77 3.33 -7.73
N CYS A 417 2.88 3.80 -6.85
CA CYS A 417 2.77 5.22 -6.55
C CYS A 417 4.06 5.75 -5.91
N TYR A 418 4.62 5.01 -4.95
CA TYR A 418 5.85 5.36 -4.25
C TYR A 418 7.08 5.33 -5.15
N LEU A 419 7.17 4.31 -6.01
CA LEU A 419 8.16 4.22 -7.07
C LEU A 419 8.13 5.45 -7.97
N SER A 420 6.93 5.84 -8.43
CA SER A 420 6.76 6.98 -9.34
C SER A 420 7.16 8.29 -8.67
N VAL A 421 6.76 8.52 -7.41
CA VAL A 421 7.13 9.72 -6.66
C VAL A 421 8.64 9.82 -6.47
N ASN A 422 9.30 8.74 -6.06
CA ASN A 422 10.75 8.72 -5.88
C ASN A 422 11.48 8.92 -7.22
N PHE A 423 11.04 8.21 -8.26
CA PHE A 423 11.64 8.26 -9.59
C PHE A 423 11.61 9.68 -10.17
N VAL A 424 10.48 10.36 -10.05
CA VAL A 424 10.34 11.70 -10.61
C VAL A 424 11.17 12.72 -9.82
N CYS A 425 11.26 12.61 -8.48
CA CYS A 425 12.14 13.48 -7.69
C CYS A 425 13.60 13.37 -8.14
N ILE A 426 14.08 12.16 -8.43
CA ILE A 426 15.42 11.92 -8.98
C ILE A 426 15.53 12.59 -10.35
N LEU A 427 14.59 12.30 -11.25
CA LEU A 427 14.63 12.75 -12.62
C LEU A 427 14.65 14.30 -12.70
N GLN A 428 13.80 14.99 -11.94
CA GLN A 428 13.77 16.45 -11.89
C GLN A 428 15.05 17.05 -11.31
N THR A 429 15.64 16.39 -10.31
CA THR A 429 16.90 16.87 -9.69
C THR A 429 18.09 16.66 -10.63
N LEU A 430 18.15 15.53 -11.34
CA LEU A 430 19.25 15.20 -12.27
C LEU A 430 19.16 15.99 -13.58
N LEU A 431 17.95 16.26 -14.08
CA LEU A 431 17.75 17.05 -15.28
C LEU A 431 17.85 18.56 -15.04
N HIS A 432 17.92 19.00 -13.77
CA HIS A 432 17.92 20.41 -13.37
C HIS A 432 16.69 21.15 -13.93
N GLU A 433 15.50 20.61 -13.68
CA GLU A 433 14.26 21.22 -14.13
C GLU A 433 14.10 22.63 -13.51
N PRO A 434 13.83 23.70 -14.28
CA PRO A 434 13.82 25.07 -13.77
C PRO A 434 12.83 25.33 -12.62
N SER A 435 11.71 24.60 -12.63
CA SER A 435 10.63 24.67 -11.64
C SER A 435 10.92 23.88 -10.35
N TRP A 436 11.98 23.06 -10.33
CA TRP A 436 12.31 22.19 -9.22
C TRP A 436 13.40 22.79 -8.33
N ARG A 437 13.00 23.34 -7.17
CA ARG A 437 13.89 23.96 -6.18
C ARG A 437 13.48 23.58 -4.75
N PRO A 438 13.64 22.30 -4.35
CA PRO A 438 13.24 21.82 -3.05
C PRO A 438 14.01 22.53 -1.94
N ARG A 439 13.30 23.10 -0.95
CA ARG A 439 13.92 23.82 0.18
C ARG A 439 14.17 22.92 1.40
N PHE A 440 13.76 21.65 1.33
CA PHE A 440 13.92 20.71 2.43
C PHE A 440 15.39 20.33 2.66
N ARG A 441 15.91 20.64 3.85
CA ARG A 441 17.34 20.51 4.21
C ARG A 441 17.90 19.08 4.10
N PHE A 442 17.10 18.05 4.38
CA PHE A 442 17.55 16.66 4.40
C PHE A 442 17.31 15.92 3.08
N TYR A 443 16.90 16.63 2.04
CA TYR A 443 16.70 16.03 0.72
C TYR A 443 18.02 15.91 -0.05
N HIS A 444 18.25 14.74 -0.63
CA HIS A 444 19.30 14.51 -1.63
C HIS A 444 18.80 13.49 -2.65
N TRP A 445 19.22 13.60 -3.91
CA TRP A 445 18.75 12.73 -5.00
C TRP A 445 19.05 11.24 -4.75
N SER A 446 20.18 10.93 -4.09
CA SER A 446 20.57 9.56 -3.77
C SER A 446 19.60 8.86 -2.81
N LEU A 447 18.95 9.60 -1.90
CA LEU A 447 17.94 9.04 -1.00
C LEU A 447 16.69 8.62 -1.78
N SER A 448 16.29 9.42 -2.77
CA SER A 448 15.18 9.06 -3.66
C SER A 448 15.56 7.86 -4.55
N LEU A 449 16.81 7.77 -5.02
CA LEU A 449 17.32 6.61 -5.77
C LEU A 449 17.27 5.33 -4.93
N LEU A 450 17.71 5.41 -3.68
CA LEU A 450 17.61 4.28 -2.75
C LEU A 450 16.14 3.89 -2.54
N GLY A 451 15.23 4.86 -2.45
CA GLY A 451 13.79 4.62 -2.42
C GLY A 451 13.27 3.87 -3.65
N VAL A 452 13.67 4.25 -4.87
CA VAL A 452 13.32 3.54 -6.11
C VAL A 452 13.80 2.08 -6.05
N ILE A 453 15.05 1.86 -5.67
CA ILE A 453 15.65 0.51 -5.60
C ILE A 453 14.89 -0.36 -4.59
N VAL A 454 14.59 0.18 -3.40
CA VAL A 454 13.86 -0.56 -2.36
C VAL A 454 12.41 -0.83 -2.80
N CYS A 455 11.73 0.12 -3.45
CA CYS A 455 10.38 -0.11 -3.98
C CYS A 455 10.38 -1.26 -5.01
N ILE A 456 11.27 -1.23 -6.00
CA ILE A 456 11.36 -2.28 -7.03
C ILE A 456 11.70 -3.63 -6.39
N ALA A 457 12.62 -3.67 -5.42
CA ALA A 457 12.96 -4.89 -4.72
C ALA A 457 11.76 -5.49 -3.98
N ILE A 458 10.97 -4.68 -3.26
CA ILE A 458 9.76 -5.16 -2.57
C ILE A 458 8.75 -5.70 -3.57
N MET A 459 8.50 -4.99 -4.67
CA MET A 459 7.54 -5.44 -5.70
C MET A 459 7.92 -6.80 -6.28
N LEU A 460 9.20 -7.01 -6.62
CA LEU A 460 9.67 -8.26 -7.20
C LEU A 460 9.69 -9.42 -6.19
N ILE A 461 9.99 -9.16 -4.92
CA ILE A 461 9.98 -10.18 -3.85
C ILE A 461 8.54 -10.55 -3.46
N SER A 462 7.61 -9.58 -3.45
CA SER A 462 6.21 -9.79 -3.09
C SER A 462 5.49 -10.65 -4.13
N SER A 463 5.43 -10.17 -5.38
CA SER A 463 4.84 -10.92 -6.48
C SER A 463 5.28 -10.33 -7.81
N TRP A 464 6.21 -11.02 -8.48
CA TRP A 464 6.75 -10.54 -9.75
C TRP A 464 5.67 -10.41 -10.86
N TYR A 465 4.66 -11.31 -10.86
CA TYR A 465 3.61 -11.30 -11.89
C TYR A 465 2.60 -10.17 -11.69
N ILE A 466 2.15 -9.91 -10.46
CA ILE A 466 1.25 -8.77 -10.15
C ILE A 466 2.02 -7.46 -10.33
N ALA A 467 3.29 -7.41 -9.94
CA ALA A 467 4.16 -6.26 -10.14
C ALA A 467 4.29 -5.89 -11.63
N LEU A 468 4.51 -6.87 -12.52
CA LEU A 468 4.61 -6.63 -13.95
C LEU A 468 3.30 -6.09 -14.53
N ILE A 469 2.16 -6.67 -14.13
CA ILE A 469 0.83 -6.17 -14.54
C ILE A 469 0.63 -4.72 -14.07
N SER A 470 0.97 -4.41 -12.81
CA SER A 470 0.86 -3.07 -12.25
C SER A 470 1.74 -2.03 -12.97
N LEU A 471 2.98 -2.42 -13.31
CA LEU A 471 3.91 -1.61 -14.11
C LEU A 471 3.37 -1.32 -15.52
N VAL A 472 2.84 -2.34 -16.20
CA VAL A 472 2.25 -2.20 -17.54
C VAL A 472 1.04 -1.28 -17.50
N VAL A 473 0.14 -1.47 -16.53
CA VAL A 473 -1.03 -0.59 -16.35
C VAL A 473 -0.60 0.85 -16.08
N GLY A 474 0.38 1.07 -15.20
CA GLY A 474 0.92 2.39 -14.91
C GLY A 474 1.54 3.06 -16.14
N ALA A 475 2.30 2.31 -16.94
CA ALA A 475 2.90 2.82 -18.18
C ALA A 475 1.83 3.20 -19.22
N ILE A 476 0.79 2.38 -19.41
CA ILE A 476 -0.32 2.67 -20.33
C ILE A 476 -1.04 3.95 -19.91
N VAL A 477 -1.36 4.10 -18.61
CA VAL A 477 -2.01 5.31 -18.09
C VAL A 477 -1.13 6.54 -18.32
N TYR A 478 0.18 6.45 -18.05
CA TYR A 478 1.12 7.54 -18.29
C TYR A 478 1.18 7.95 -19.76
N ILE A 479 1.35 6.98 -20.67
CA ILE A 479 1.43 7.23 -22.12
C ILE A 479 0.12 7.84 -22.62
N TYR A 480 -1.03 7.33 -22.16
CA TYR A 480 -2.34 7.86 -22.54
C TYR A 480 -2.49 9.34 -22.14
N ILE A 481 -2.13 9.66 -20.89
CA ILE A 481 -2.19 11.03 -20.37
C ILE A 481 -1.23 11.96 -21.13
N TRP A 482 -0.02 11.50 -21.43
CA TRP A 482 0.96 12.28 -22.17
C TRP A 482 0.45 12.60 -23.59
N TYR A 483 -0.17 11.62 -24.25
CA TYR A 483 -0.80 11.80 -25.55
C TYR A 483 -1.96 12.81 -25.52
N THR A 484 -2.90 12.68 -24.58
CA THR A 484 -4.02 13.62 -24.48
C THR A 484 -3.59 15.04 -24.11
N GLY A 485 -2.54 15.19 -23.30
CA GLY A 485 -1.93 16.47 -22.99
C GLY A 485 -1.37 17.17 -24.23
N ALA A 486 -0.61 16.44 -25.06
CA ALA A 486 -0.05 16.98 -26.29
C ALA A 486 -1.13 17.39 -27.31
N ASN A 487 -2.22 16.62 -27.45
CA ASN A 487 -3.37 17.01 -28.27
C ASN A 487 -3.97 18.37 -27.84
N LYS A 488 -4.05 18.61 -26.52
CA LYS A 488 -4.73 19.79 -25.98
C LYS A 488 -3.87 21.05 -26.12
N GLU A 489 -2.56 20.95 -25.92
CA GLU A 489 -1.64 22.10 -26.05
C GLU A 489 -1.34 22.45 -27.51
N TRP A 490 -1.15 21.45 -28.38
CA TRP A 490 -0.64 21.65 -29.75
C TRP A 490 -1.65 21.34 -30.85
N GLY A 491 -2.88 20.95 -30.52
CA GLY A 491 -3.96 20.66 -31.47
C GLY A 491 -3.88 19.28 -32.15
N GLU A 492 -2.68 18.71 -32.30
CA GLU A 492 -2.45 17.35 -32.79
C GLU A 492 -1.48 16.60 -31.86
N GLY A 493 -1.82 15.38 -31.46
CA GLY A 493 -1.02 14.59 -30.50
C GLY A 493 0.36 14.25 -30.97
N LEU A 494 0.46 13.39 -31.97
CA LEU A 494 1.74 12.86 -32.46
C LEU A 494 2.68 13.97 -32.96
N LYS A 495 2.15 15.04 -33.56
CA LYS A 495 2.95 16.21 -33.97
C LYS A 495 3.26 17.18 -32.82
N GLY A 496 2.44 17.20 -31.77
CA GLY A 496 2.65 18.02 -30.57
C GLY A 496 3.76 17.50 -29.66
N LEU A 497 3.97 16.18 -29.59
CA LEU A 497 5.02 15.57 -28.76
C LEU A 497 6.44 16.12 -29.03
N PRO A 498 6.96 16.14 -30.28
CA PRO A 498 8.27 16.71 -30.54
C PRO A 498 8.33 18.21 -30.23
N MET A 499 7.22 18.94 -30.35
CA MET A 499 7.16 20.36 -30.03
C MET A 499 7.26 20.61 -28.51
N SER A 500 6.58 19.81 -27.69
CA SER A 500 6.76 19.81 -26.23
C SER A 500 8.21 19.51 -25.84
N VAL A 501 8.83 18.50 -26.47
CA VAL A 501 10.23 18.15 -26.19
C VAL A 501 11.17 19.28 -26.60
N ALA A 502 10.95 19.91 -27.76
CA ALA A 502 11.74 21.04 -28.22
C ALA A 502 11.63 22.25 -27.28
N HIS A 503 10.42 22.58 -26.83
CA HIS A 503 10.19 23.67 -25.87
C HIS A 503 10.93 23.44 -24.56
N VAL A 504 10.81 22.23 -23.98
CA VAL A 504 11.53 21.86 -22.74
C VAL A 504 13.04 21.89 -22.96
N ALA A 505 13.55 21.39 -24.08
CA ALA A 505 14.98 21.43 -24.37
C ALA A 505 15.52 22.86 -24.50
N LEU A 506 14.74 23.76 -25.10
CA LEU A 506 15.11 25.18 -25.25
C LEU A 506 15.09 25.92 -23.91
N SER A 507 14.10 25.70 -23.04
CA SER A 507 14.04 26.37 -21.74
C SER A 507 15.21 26.00 -20.82
N HIS A 508 15.74 24.77 -20.94
CA HIS A 508 16.93 24.35 -20.19
C HIS A 508 18.23 25.00 -20.67
N LEU A 509 18.26 25.61 -21.86
CA LEU A 509 19.44 26.30 -22.37
C LEU A 509 19.63 27.69 -21.75
N ASP A 510 18.55 28.35 -21.34
CA ASP A 510 18.58 29.72 -20.80
C ASP A 510 19.31 29.83 -19.45
N ASP A 511 19.26 28.77 -18.63
CA ASP A 511 19.89 28.76 -17.29
C ASP A 511 21.39 28.47 -17.30
N ARG A 512 21.98 28.10 -18.45
CA ARG A 512 23.41 27.73 -18.54
C ARG A 512 24.28 28.95 -18.86
N PRO A 513 25.53 29.01 -18.34
CA PRO A 513 26.46 30.07 -18.71
C PRO A 513 26.68 30.05 -20.24
N THR A 514 26.42 31.20 -20.87
CA THR A 514 26.38 31.38 -22.34
C THR A 514 27.70 31.05 -23.03
N HIS A 515 28.81 31.16 -22.30
CA HIS A 515 30.14 30.88 -22.83
C HIS A 515 30.57 29.45 -22.51
N THR A 516 30.53 28.60 -23.54
CA THR A 516 31.17 27.29 -23.48
C THR A 516 32.68 27.44 -23.62
N LYS A 517 33.47 26.66 -22.85
CA LYS A 517 34.94 26.64 -22.99
C LYS A 517 35.40 26.08 -24.34
N ASN A 518 34.57 25.26 -24.98
CA ASN A 518 34.86 24.61 -26.26
C ASN A 518 34.04 25.27 -27.37
N PHE A 519 34.71 26.01 -28.26
CA PHE A 519 34.03 26.63 -29.39
C PHE A 519 33.41 25.59 -30.33
N ARG A 520 32.15 25.82 -30.69
CA ARG A 520 31.41 25.07 -31.71
C ARG A 520 30.73 26.09 -32.63
N PRO A 521 31.08 26.17 -33.93
CA PRO A 521 30.51 27.18 -34.81
C PRO A 521 29.03 26.89 -35.04
N GLN A 522 28.15 27.84 -34.65
CA GLN A 522 26.76 27.89 -35.09
C GLN A 522 26.67 28.95 -36.17
N ILE A 523 26.20 28.58 -37.37
CA ILE A 523 26.40 29.39 -38.57
C ILE A 523 25.09 30.05 -38.96
N LEU A 524 25.11 31.37 -39.12
CA LEU A 524 24.09 32.14 -39.81
C LEU A 524 24.62 32.46 -41.21
N ALA A 525 24.03 31.88 -42.24
CA ALA A 525 24.43 32.07 -43.62
C ALA A 525 23.46 32.99 -44.34
N PHE A 526 23.97 34.10 -44.87
CA PHE A 526 23.21 35.01 -45.71
C PHE A 526 23.32 34.59 -47.17
N ILE A 527 22.18 34.33 -47.80
CA ILE A 527 22.10 33.96 -49.20
C ILE A 527 21.31 35.02 -49.96
N LYS A 528 21.90 35.54 -51.05
CA LYS A 528 21.23 36.52 -51.90
C LYS A 528 20.37 35.78 -52.94
N CYS A 529 19.10 36.15 -53.00
CA CYS A 529 18.18 35.70 -54.03
C CYS A 529 18.00 36.82 -55.06
N ILE A 530 18.04 36.48 -56.35
CA ILE A 530 17.79 37.39 -57.46
C ILE A 530 16.52 36.93 -58.17
N TYR A 531 15.65 37.87 -58.52
CA TYR A 531 14.46 37.59 -59.31
C TYR A 531 14.85 37.38 -60.78
N ASN A 532 14.51 36.22 -61.33
CA ASN A 532 14.72 35.93 -62.75
C ASN A 532 13.42 36.21 -63.53
N GLU A 533 13.41 37.31 -64.29
CA GLU A 533 12.25 37.77 -65.05
C GLU A 533 11.77 36.74 -66.09
N ASN A 534 12.69 35.97 -66.68
CA ASN A 534 12.38 35.00 -67.74
C ASN A 534 11.67 33.73 -67.23
N GLN A 535 11.83 33.40 -65.94
CA GLN A 535 11.29 32.18 -65.34
C GLN A 535 10.26 32.45 -64.22
N HIS A 536 9.99 33.72 -63.92
CA HIS A 536 9.10 34.18 -62.84
C HIS A 536 9.39 33.50 -61.48
N ARG A 537 10.67 33.30 -61.15
CA ARG A 537 11.11 32.65 -59.90
C ARG A 537 12.35 33.33 -59.32
N TRP A 538 12.46 33.29 -58.00
CA TRP A 538 13.66 33.70 -57.28
C TRP A 538 14.72 32.61 -57.37
N MET A 539 15.91 32.96 -57.84
CA MET A 539 17.06 32.07 -57.92
C MET A 539 18.12 32.44 -56.87
N ILE A 540 18.71 31.42 -56.26
CA ILE A 540 19.83 31.59 -55.35
C ILE A 540 21.07 31.96 -56.17
N GLN A 541 21.73 33.07 -55.85
CA GLN A 541 22.87 33.53 -56.63
C GLN A 541 24.10 32.62 -56.47
N HIS A 542 24.31 32.04 -55.29
CA HIS A 542 25.51 31.27 -54.93
C HIS A 542 25.15 29.96 -54.22
N GLU A 543 24.72 28.94 -54.97
CA GLU A 543 24.31 27.64 -54.42
C GLU A 543 25.45 26.90 -53.69
N LYS A 544 26.71 27.06 -54.15
CA LYS A 544 27.88 26.42 -53.53
C LYS A 544 28.09 26.75 -52.05
N ILE A 545 27.50 27.85 -51.57
CA ILE A 545 27.52 28.20 -50.14
C ILE A 545 26.77 27.15 -49.32
N LEU A 546 25.65 26.62 -49.83
CA LEU A 546 24.90 25.55 -49.15
C LEU A 546 25.71 24.25 -49.09
N ASP A 547 26.42 23.90 -50.16
CA ASP A 547 27.30 22.72 -50.19
C ASP A 547 28.44 22.85 -49.19
N LEU A 548 29.09 24.02 -49.13
CA LEU A 548 30.14 24.33 -48.16
C LEU A 548 29.63 24.24 -46.73
N LEU A 549 28.44 24.80 -46.44
CA LEU A 549 27.82 24.72 -45.11
C LEU A 549 27.53 23.27 -44.72
N SER A 550 27.05 22.46 -45.66
CA SER A 550 26.79 21.04 -45.43
C SER A 550 28.08 20.28 -45.10
N GLN A 551 29.18 20.56 -45.81
CA GLN A 551 30.49 19.96 -45.57
C GLN A 551 31.09 20.41 -44.24
N LEU A 552 31.00 21.70 -43.93
CA LEU A 552 31.59 22.28 -42.72
C LEU A 552 30.90 21.81 -41.44
N LYS A 553 29.59 21.50 -41.51
CA LYS A 553 28.81 21.02 -40.36
C LYS A 553 28.58 19.52 -40.35
N ALA A 554 28.75 18.84 -41.49
CA ALA A 554 28.53 17.40 -41.66
C ALA A 554 27.20 16.92 -41.02
N GLY A 555 26.13 17.71 -41.18
CA GLY A 555 24.81 17.43 -40.62
C GLY A 555 24.66 17.61 -39.11
N LYS A 556 25.62 18.24 -38.41
CA LYS A 556 25.59 18.42 -36.95
C LYS A 556 25.53 19.88 -36.51
N GLY A 557 24.74 20.15 -35.47
CA GLY A 557 24.59 21.49 -34.87
C GLY A 557 23.63 22.39 -35.64
N LEU A 558 23.62 23.68 -35.32
CA LEU A 558 22.66 24.65 -35.86
C LEU A 558 23.24 25.41 -37.07
N VAL A 559 22.46 25.44 -38.15
CA VAL A 559 22.69 26.30 -39.33
C VAL A 559 21.40 27.02 -39.62
N ILE A 560 21.44 28.36 -39.64
CA ILE A 560 20.31 29.19 -40.00
C ILE A 560 20.65 29.83 -41.35
N VAL A 561 19.79 29.62 -42.35
CA VAL A 561 19.92 30.27 -43.65
C VAL A 561 18.93 31.42 -43.68
N ALA A 562 19.45 32.63 -43.92
CA ALA A 562 18.65 33.84 -43.99
C ALA A 562 18.77 34.46 -45.39
N THR A 563 17.63 34.86 -45.94
CA THR A 563 17.52 35.53 -47.24
C THR A 563 16.70 36.79 -47.07
N VAL A 564 17.14 37.89 -47.66
CA VAL A 564 16.37 39.14 -47.70
C VAL A 564 15.81 39.29 -49.11
N ILE A 565 14.48 39.39 -49.21
CA ILE A 565 13.79 39.68 -50.47
C ILE A 565 13.56 41.19 -50.49
N GLN A 566 14.12 41.87 -51.50
CA GLN A 566 13.96 43.30 -51.72
C GLN A 566 12.84 43.60 -52.71
#